data_AF-A0A2D5N812-F1
#
_entry.id   AF-A0A2D5N812-F1
#
_cell.length_a   1.000
_cell.length_b   1.000
_cell.length_c   1.000
_cell.angle_alpha   90.00
_cell.angle_beta   90.00
_cell.angle_gamma   90.00
#
_symmetry.space_group_name_H-M   'P 1'
#
loop_
_entity.id
_entity.type
_entity.pdbx_description
1 polymer ?
#
loop_
_entity_poly.entity_id
_entity_poly.type
_entity_poly.pdbx_seq_one_letter_code
_entity_poly.pdbx_strand_id
1 'polypeptide(L)'
;MKIKEINFGSSTKELINIDITPFKVPHRDEYSETAGYIIKGKNKKALFIPDIDKWEKWDRDLRQLATEFDFLLIDATFYDSKEINRDISEIPHPLVSETIDLLSGLSTENKNKVYFIHMNHTNLMLDSNSELSKLVTSKGFNIARLGQKLYL
;
A
#
# COMPACT_ATOMS: atom_id res chain seq x y z
N MET A 1 -25.36 -3.89 -14.71
CA MET A 1 -23.97 -3.40 -14.58
C MET A 1 -23.14 -4.08 -15.66
N LYS A 2 -22.51 -3.33 -16.58
CA LYS A 2 -21.66 -3.92 -17.62
C LYS A 2 -20.24 -4.00 -17.04
N ILE A 3 -19.76 -5.21 -16.78
CA ILE A 3 -18.39 -5.43 -16.31
C ILE A 3 -17.47 -5.36 -17.52
N LYS A 4 -16.36 -4.63 -17.40
CA LYS A 4 -15.33 -4.52 -18.43
C LYS A 4 -14.06 -5.19 -17.94
N GLU A 5 -13.53 -6.08 -18.73
CA GLU A 5 -12.27 -6.75 -18.47
C GLU A 5 -11.09 -5.76 -18.67
N ILE A 6 -10.09 -5.84 -17.80
CA ILE A 6 -8.85 -5.08 -17.86
C ILE A 6 -7.68 -6.06 -17.72
N ASN A 7 -6.55 -5.75 -18.35
CA ASN A 7 -5.39 -6.64 -18.41
C ASN A 7 -4.19 -6.04 -17.70
N PHE A 8 -3.42 -6.87 -17.00
CA PHE A 8 -2.16 -6.45 -16.38
C PHE A 8 -1.22 -5.77 -17.39
N GLY A 9 -0.59 -4.69 -16.95
CA GLY A 9 0.32 -3.87 -17.76
C GLY A 9 -0.37 -3.00 -18.82
N SER A 10 -1.68 -3.14 -19.03
CA SER A 10 -2.44 -2.36 -20.01
C SER A 10 -3.22 -1.24 -19.33
N SER A 11 -2.96 -0.01 -19.73
CA SER A 11 -3.70 1.15 -19.22
C SER A 11 -5.12 1.20 -19.81
N THR A 12 -6.10 1.56 -18.98
CA THR A 12 -7.49 1.79 -19.38
C THR A 12 -7.90 3.25 -19.17
N LYS A 13 -8.77 3.76 -20.05
CA LYS A 13 -9.26 5.15 -20.09
C LYS A 13 -10.78 5.27 -19.92
N GLU A 14 -11.42 4.27 -19.31
CA GLU A 14 -12.87 4.31 -19.09
C GLU A 14 -13.30 5.48 -18.19
N LEU A 15 -12.38 6.02 -17.38
CA LEU A 15 -12.61 7.18 -16.53
C LEU A 15 -12.05 8.43 -17.20
N ILE A 16 -12.85 9.50 -17.18
CA ILE A 16 -12.42 10.79 -17.74
C ILE A 16 -11.28 11.35 -16.86
N ASN A 17 -10.17 11.70 -17.50
CA ASN A 17 -8.96 12.28 -16.88
C ASN A 17 -8.21 11.38 -15.89
N ILE A 18 -8.49 10.07 -15.87
CA ILE A 18 -7.79 9.12 -15.03
C ILE A 18 -7.39 7.91 -15.88
N ASP A 19 -6.10 7.61 -15.90
CA ASP A 19 -5.56 6.38 -16.49
C ASP A 19 -5.31 5.36 -15.36
N ILE A 20 -5.83 4.14 -15.51
CA ILE A 20 -5.63 3.05 -14.55
C ILE A 20 -4.83 1.93 -15.22
N THR A 21 -3.72 1.52 -14.62
CA THR A 21 -2.93 0.36 -15.09
C THR A 21 -2.81 -0.67 -13.95
N PRO A 22 -3.50 -1.82 -14.04
CA PRO A 22 -3.31 -2.90 -13.10
C PRO A 22 -1.95 -3.57 -13.33
N PHE A 23 -1.33 -4.08 -12.27
CA PHE A 23 -0.12 -4.91 -12.34
C PHE A 23 -0.19 -6.04 -11.31
N LYS A 24 0.53 -7.14 -11.58
CA LYS A 24 0.62 -8.26 -10.65
C LYS A 24 1.48 -7.89 -9.45
N VAL A 25 1.04 -8.27 -8.27
CA VAL A 25 1.85 -8.26 -7.04
C VAL A 25 2.05 -9.69 -6.56
N PRO A 26 3.17 -10.00 -5.89
CA PRO A 26 3.34 -11.28 -5.23
C PRO A 26 2.21 -11.52 -4.25
N HIS A 27 1.52 -12.64 -4.38
CA HIS A 27 0.50 -13.08 -3.45
C HIS A 27 0.46 -14.62 -3.43
N ARG A 28 0.17 -15.22 -2.29
CA ARG A 28 0.01 -16.68 -2.17
C ARG A 28 -1.20 -17.13 -3.00
N ASP A 29 -0.91 -17.72 -4.15
CA ASP A 29 -1.88 -18.27 -5.09
C ASP A 29 -2.61 -19.48 -4.48
N GLU A 30 -3.73 -19.24 -3.80
CA GLU A 30 -4.68 -20.32 -3.49
C GLU A 30 -6.04 -20.13 -4.18
N TYR A 31 -6.54 -18.89 -4.36
CA TYR A 31 -7.88 -18.69 -4.95
C TYR A 31 -8.12 -17.41 -5.78
N SER A 32 -7.19 -16.45 -5.86
CA SER A 32 -7.37 -15.23 -6.70
C SER A 32 -6.06 -14.52 -7.05
N GLU A 33 -6.02 -13.90 -8.24
CA GLU A 33 -4.94 -12.97 -8.62
C GLU A 33 -5.06 -11.67 -7.80
N THR A 34 -4.01 -11.31 -7.05
CA THR A 34 -3.94 -10.01 -6.37
C THR A 34 -3.32 -8.97 -7.30
N ALA A 35 -3.98 -7.83 -7.41
CA ALA A 35 -3.59 -6.74 -8.30
C ALA A 35 -3.23 -5.48 -7.51
N GLY A 36 -2.08 -4.90 -7.86
CA GLY A 36 -1.80 -3.50 -7.58
C GLY A 36 -2.27 -2.63 -8.74
N TYR A 37 -2.45 -1.33 -8.50
CA TYR A 37 -2.91 -0.37 -9.50
C TYR A 37 -2.05 0.88 -9.51
N ILE A 38 -1.63 1.29 -10.71
CA ILE A 38 -1.14 2.64 -10.97
C ILE A 38 -2.34 3.48 -11.37
N ILE A 39 -2.61 4.53 -10.62
CA ILE A 39 -3.72 5.47 -10.88
C ILE A 39 -3.08 6.81 -11.22
N LYS A 40 -3.17 7.23 -12.48
CA LYS A 40 -2.58 8.48 -12.95
C LYS A 40 -3.67 9.50 -13.23
N GLY A 41 -3.67 10.59 -12.46
CA GLY A 41 -4.49 11.77 -12.70
C GLY A 41 -3.82 12.74 -13.66
N LYS A 42 -4.29 13.99 -13.66
CA LYS A 42 -3.74 15.02 -14.56
C LYS A 42 -2.32 15.42 -14.17
N ASN A 43 -2.05 15.53 -12.87
CA ASN A 43 -0.80 16.09 -12.37
C ASN A 43 -0.05 15.13 -11.46
N LYS A 44 -0.74 14.20 -10.81
CA LYS A 44 -0.16 13.26 -9.86
C LYS A 44 -0.52 11.82 -10.19
N LYS A 45 0.27 10.90 -9.65
CA LYS A 45 0.01 9.46 -9.74
C LYS A 45 0.07 8.80 -8.36
N ALA A 46 -0.83 7.87 -8.14
CA ALA A 46 -0.87 7.00 -6.98
C ALA A 46 -0.49 5.57 -7.35
N LEU A 47 0.22 4.92 -6.44
CA LEU A 47 0.38 3.48 -6.40
C LEU A 47 -0.59 2.94 -5.35
N PHE A 48 -1.44 1.99 -5.70
CA PHE A 48 -2.43 1.39 -4.82
C PHE A 48 -2.20 -0.13 -4.75
N ILE A 49 -1.74 -0.60 -3.60
CA ILE A 49 -1.40 -2.01 -3.32
C ILE A 49 -2.07 -2.36 -1.99
N PRO A 50 -3.34 -2.79 -1.99
CA PRO A 50 -4.06 -3.08 -0.76
C PRO A 50 -3.53 -4.36 -0.09
N ASP A 51 -2.96 -5.28 -0.87
CA ASP A 51 -2.50 -6.58 -0.43
C ASP A 51 -1.25 -6.97 -1.23
N ILE A 52 -0.27 -7.57 -0.56
CA ILE A 52 0.98 -8.11 -1.12
C ILE A 52 1.63 -9.07 -0.10
N ASP A 53 2.27 -10.13 -0.58
CA ASP A 53 2.96 -11.12 0.26
C ASP A 53 4.11 -10.50 1.08
N LYS A 54 5.15 -10.04 0.37
CA LYS A 54 6.41 -9.52 0.91
C LYS A 54 7.08 -8.65 -0.14
N TRP A 55 7.75 -7.59 0.30
CA TRP A 55 8.46 -6.66 -0.59
C TRP A 55 9.62 -7.34 -1.31
N GLU A 56 10.33 -8.24 -0.65
CA GLU A 56 11.52 -8.94 -1.18
C GLU A 56 11.17 -9.94 -2.29
N LYS A 57 9.92 -10.40 -2.34
CA LYS A 57 9.41 -11.25 -3.43
C LYS A 57 9.00 -10.44 -4.66
N TRP A 58 8.90 -9.11 -4.53
CA TRP A 58 8.45 -8.26 -5.62
C TRP A 58 9.62 -7.83 -6.50
N ASP A 59 9.39 -7.72 -7.81
CA ASP A 59 10.39 -7.33 -8.79
C ASP A 59 10.65 -5.81 -8.82
N ARG A 60 10.07 -5.05 -7.89
CA ARG A 60 10.19 -3.59 -7.80
C ARG A 60 10.65 -3.13 -6.42
N ASP A 61 11.51 -2.11 -6.40
CA ASP A 61 12.00 -1.51 -5.16
C ASP A 61 11.01 -0.47 -4.61
N LEU A 62 10.46 -0.73 -3.42
CA LEU A 62 9.55 0.20 -2.75
C LEU A 62 10.18 1.57 -2.48
N ARG A 63 11.49 1.64 -2.24
CA ARG A 63 12.21 2.91 -2.03
C ARG A 63 12.18 3.76 -3.29
N GLN A 64 12.41 3.14 -4.45
CA GLN A 64 12.34 3.83 -5.74
C GLN A 64 10.91 4.32 -6.01
N LEU A 65 9.91 3.46 -5.79
CA LEU A 65 8.50 3.81 -5.96
C LEU A 65 8.10 5.00 -5.06
N ALA A 66 8.60 5.06 -3.82
CA ALA A 66 8.37 6.17 -2.90
C ALA A 66 8.94 7.52 -3.40
N THR A 67 9.92 7.49 -4.29
CA THR A 67 10.45 8.71 -4.94
C THR A 67 9.69 9.08 -6.20
N GLU A 68 9.12 8.10 -6.90
CA GLU A 68 8.50 8.30 -8.20
C GLU A 68 7.03 8.69 -8.14
N PHE A 69 6.30 8.25 -7.11
CA PHE A 69 4.86 8.43 -6.98
C PHE A 69 4.52 9.52 -5.97
N ASP A 70 3.42 10.23 -6.20
CA ASP A 70 2.94 11.27 -5.29
C ASP A 70 2.23 10.69 -4.07
N PHE A 71 1.63 9.50 -4.24
CA PHE A 71 0.96 8.75 -3.19
C PHE A 71 1.24 7.25 -3.33
N LEU A 72 1.60 6.60 -2.23
CA LEU A 72 1.72 5.15 -2.14
C LEU A 72 0.73 4.68 -1.09
N LEU A 73 -0.35 4.06 -1.51
CA LEU A 73 -1.33 3.43 -0.64
C LEU A 73 -1.00 1.95 -0.56
N ILE A 74 -0.40 1.51 0.54
CA ILE A 74 0.21 0.17 0.65
C ILE A 74 -0.35 -0.63 1.83
N ASP A 75 -0.27 -1.95 1.71
CA ASP A 75 -0.66 -2.93 2.73
C ASP A 75 -0.08 -2.56 4.11
N ALA A 76 -0.94 -2.65 5.11
CA ALA A 76 -0.63 -2.49 6.52
C ALA A 76 -1.46 -3.47 7.37
N THR A 77 -1.69 -4.67 6.85
CA THR A 77 -2.57 -5.68 7.45
C THR A 77 -2.20 -5.90 8.92
N PHE A 78 -0.89 -6.04 9.22
CA PHE A 78 -0.37 -6.13 10.58
C PHE A 78 0.79 -5.16 10.79
N TYR A 79 0.88 -4.56 11.98
CA TYR A 79 2.01 -3.73 12.35
C TYR A 79 3.27 -4.54 12.64
N ASP A 80 3.14 -5.57 13.48
CA ASP A 80 4.20 -6.50 13.83
C ASP A 80 3.66 -7.92 14.06
N SER A 81 4.59 -8.88 14.22
CA SER A 81 4.25 -10.29 14.43
C SER A 81 3.44 -10.59 15.70
N LYS A 82 3.38 -9.69 16.68
CA LYS A 82 2.65 -9.91 17.95
C LYS A 82 1.13 -9.85 17.76
N GLU A 83 0.67 -9.26 16.65
CA GLU A 83 -0.75 -9.26 16.29
C GLU A 83 -1.22 -10.62 15.77
N ILE A 84 -0.30 -11.49 15.40
CA ILE A 84 -0.59 -12.73 14.68
C ILE A 84 -0.57 -13.89 15.68
N ASN A 85 -1.74 -14.48 15.92
CA ASN A 85 -1.89 -15.66 16.79
C ASN A 85 -1.61 -16.99 16.07
N ARG A 86 -0.93 -16.96 14.92
CA ARG A 86 -0.61 -18.10 14.04
C ARG A 86 0.78 -17.89 13.43
N ASP A 87 1.30 -18.90 12.74
CA ASP A 87 2.60 -18.78 12.07
C ASP A 87 2.51 -17.72 10.96
N ILE A 88 3.42 -16.75 10.96
CA ILE A 88 3.47 -15.67 9.97
C ILE A 88 3.73 -16.20 8.55
N SER A 89 4.36 -17.36 8.41
CA SER A 89 4.52 -18.03 7.11
C SER A 89 3.20 -18.48 6.51
N GLU A 90 2.15 -18.65 7.33
CA GLU A 90 0.80 -18.97 6.88
C GLU A 90 0.01 -17.73 6.44
N ILE A 91 0.48 -16.51 6.73
CA ILE A 91 -0.21 -15.25 6.38
C ILE A 91 0.84 -14.23 5.90
N PRO A 92 1.41 -14.41 4.70
CA PRO A 92 2.44 -13.52 4.20
C PRO A 92 1.85 -12.13 3.93
N HIS A 93 2.15 -11.17 4.80
CA HIS A 93 2.06 -9.74 4.53
C HIS A 93 3.35 -9.06 4.99
N PRO A 94 3.79 -7.96 4.34
CA PRO A 94 4.83 -7.13 4.91
C PRO A 94 4.32 -6.51 6.21
N LEU A 95 5.13 -6.57 7.27
CA LEU A 95 4.79 -5.87 8.49
C LEU A 95 4.99 -4.37 8.29
N VAL A 96 4.16 -3.53 8.93
CA VAL A 96 4.37 -2.07 8.90
C VAL A 96 5.74 -1.71 9.47
N SER A 97 6.16 -2.39 10.53
CA SER A 97 7.50 -2.23 11.13
C SER A 97 8.63 -2.50 10.12
N GLU A 98 8.57 -3.60 9.37
CA GLU A 98 9.51 -3.93 8.29
C GLU A 98 9.51 -2.84 7.20
N THR A 99 8.33 -2.37 6.81
CA THR A 99 8.16 -1.33 5.79
C THR A 99 8.76 0.01 6.22
N ILE A 100 8.55 0.40 7.48
CA ILE A 100 9.13 1.61 8.08
C ILE A 100 10.65 1.54 8.07
N ASP A 101 11.22 0.39 8.43
CA ASP A 101 12.66 0.20 8.48
C ASP A 101 13.28 0.20 7.07
N LEU A 102 12.63 -0.47 6.10
CA LEU A 102 13.01 -0.46 4.69
C LEU A 102 13.09 0.96 4.11
N LEU A 103 12.17 1.84 4.52
CA LEU A 103 12.04 3.22 4.04
C LEU A 103 12.75 4.25 4.94
N SER A 104 13.42 3.81 6.01
CA SER A 104 14.02 4.67 7.03
C SER A 104 15.08 5.64 6.48
N GLY A 105 15.78 5.28 5.41
CA GLY A 105 16.79 6.11 4.74
C GLY A 105 16.21 7.21 3.82
N LEU A 106 14.91 7.22 3.56
CA LEU A 106 14.30 8.23 2.69
C LEU A 106 14.13 9.59 3.39
N SER A 107 14.09 10.66 2.58
CA SER A 107 13.73 11.99 3.05
C SER A 107 12.32 12.02 3.64
N THR A 108 12.06 12.96 4.54
CA THR A 108 10.71 13.19 5.09
C THR A 108 9.68 13.43 3.98
N GLU A 109 10.07 14.13 2.91
CA GLU A 109 9.19 14.36 1.75
C GLU A 109 8.72 13.04 1.12
N ASN A 110 9.63 12.09 0.89
CA ASN A 110 9.28 10.81 0.28
C ASN A 110 8.54 9.88 1.24
N LYS A 111 8.89 9.87 2.53
CA LYS A 111 8.13 9.11 3.54
C LYS A 111 6.69 9.60 3.66
N ASN A 112 6.48 10.92 3.57
CA ASN A 112 5.16 11.54 3.66
C ASN A 112 4.25 11.23 2.45
N LYS A 113 4.77 10.59 1.40
CA LYS A 113 3.97 10.09 0.27
C LYS A 113 3.34 8.72 0.55
N VAL A 114 3.79 8.04 1.60
CA VAL A 114 3.33 6.69 1.96
C VAL A 114 2.15 6.75 2.93
N TYR A 115 1.09 6.04 2.57
CA TYR A 115 -0.17 5.89 3.29
C TYR A 115 -0.43 4.40 3.54
N PHE A 116 -0.40 4.00 4.80
CA PHE A 116 -0.77 2.66 5.23
C PHE A 116 -2.30 2.45 5.13
N ILE A 117 -2.72 1.40 4.42
CA ILE A 117 -4.12 1.02 4.18
C ILE A 117 -4.37 -0.46 4.56
N HIS A 118 -5.60 -0.94 4.40
CA HIS A 118 -5.93 -2.38 4.56
C HIS A 118 -5.54 -2.98 5.92
N MET A 119 -5.70 -2.21 7.00
CA MET A 119 -5.35 -2.65 8.34
C MET A 119 -6.34 -3.71 8.86
N ASN A 120 -5.83 -4.80 9.41
CA ASN A 120 -6.65 -5.76 10.14
C ASN A 120 -7.22 -5.11 11.41
N HIS A 121 -8.36 -5.63 11.90
CA HIS A 121 -9.03 -5.13 13.11
C HIS A 121 -8.17 -5.18 14.38
N THR A 122 -7.09 -5.97 14.40
CA THR A 122 -6.11 -6.04 15.51
C THR A 122 -5.13 -4.87 15.50
N ASN A 123 -4.97 -4.18 14.37
CA ASN A 123 -3.92 -3.20 14.20
C ASN A 123 -4.26 -1.91 14.94
N LEU A 124 -3.47 -1.59 15.97
CA LEU A 124 -3.68 -0.41 16.82
C LEU A 124 -3.54 0.91 16.05
N MET A 125 -3.01 0.91 14.82
CA MET A 125 -3.01 2.06 13.92
C MET A 125 -4.42 2.50 13.49
N LEU A 126 -5.44 1.65 13.67
CA LEU A 126 -6.84 1.99 13.43
C LEU A 126 -7.34 3.11 14.35
N ASP A 127 -6.88 3.12 15.61
CA ASP A 127 -7.14 4.23 16.53
C ASP A 127 -6.13 5.35 16.29
N SER A 128 -6.62 6.53 15.89
CA SER A 128 -5.80 7.72 15.67
C SER A 128 -5.09 8.23 16.92
N ASN A 129 -5.60 7.92 18.11
CA ASN A 129 -5.05 8.36 19.39
C ASN A 129 -4.05 7.38 19.99
N SER A 130 -3.88 6.19 19.38
CA SER A 130 -2.96 5.18 19.88
C SER A 130 -1.51 5.67 19.81
N GLU A 131 -0.68 5.20 20.74
CA GLU A 131 0.76 5.46 20.71
C GLU A 131 1.41 4.95 19.43
N LEU A 132 0.86 3.87 18.87
CA LEU A 132 1.31 3.32 17.59
C LEU A 132 1.06 4.27 16.43
N SER A 133 -0.14 4.85 16.33
CA SER A 133 -0.47 5.86 15.32
C SER A 133 0.45 7.07 15.42
N LYS A 134 0.72 7.55 16.64
CA LYS A 134 1.64 8.67 16.91
C LYS A 134 3.06 8.34 16.50
N LEU A 135 3.54 7.13 16.79
CA LEU A 135 4.88 6.66 16.40
C LEU A 135 5.06 6.61 14.89
N VAL A 136 4.10 6.02 14.16
CA VAL A 136 4.18 5.93 12.69
C VAL A 136 4.18 7.33 12.07
N THR A 137 3.32 8.22 12.58
CA THR A 137 3.23 9.60 12.09
C THR A 137 4.49 10.40 12.41
N SER A 138 5.09 10.22 13.60
CA SER A 138 6.33 10.91 13.98
C SER A 138 7.54 10.46 13.15
N LYS A 139 7.51 9.25 12.59
CA LYS A 139 8.50 8.77 11.62
C LYS A 139 8.29 9.33 10.19
N GLY A 140 7.25 10.14 9.97
CA GLY A 140 6.99 10.85 8.71
C GLY A 140 6.12 10.09 7.72
N PHE A 141 5.43 9.03 8.15
CA PHE A 141 4.50 8.25 7.33
C PHE A 141 3.05 8.66 7.61
N ASN A 142 2.13 8.35 6.69
CA ASN A 142 0.71 8.57 6.89
C ASN A 142 -0.03 7.25 7.13
N ILE A 143 -1.16 7.35 7.85
CA ILE A 143 -2.09 6.24 8.05
C ILE A 143 -3.43 6.67 7.47
N ALA A 144 -3.98 5.88 6.57
CA ALA A 144 -5.23 6.25 5.93
C ALA A 144 -6.41 6.21 6.91
N ARG A 145 -7.38 7.10 6.68
CA ARG A 145 -8.59 7.24 7.49
C ARG A 145 -9.84 7.19 6.64
N LEU A 146 -10.94 6.73 7.25
CA LEU A 146 -12.25 6.71 6.59
C LEU A 146 -12.63 8.13 6.14
N GLY A 147 -13.08 8.25 4.88
CA GLY A 147 -13.48 9.53 4.29
C GLY A 147 -12.34 10.41 3.80
N GLN A 148 -11.08 9.97 3.95
CA GLN A 148 -9.92 10.69 3.41
C GLN A 148 -10.01 10.81 1.88
N LYS A 149 -9.62 11.98 1.37
CA LYS A 149 -9.58 12.29 -0.06
C LYS A 149 -8.16 12.66 -0.45
N LEU A 150 -7.65 12.02 -1.51
CA LEU A 150 -6.40 12.38 -2.18
C LEU A 150 -6.75 12.91 -3.58
N TYR A 151 -6.04 13.95 -4.00
CA TYR A 151 -6.30 14.64 -5.26
C TYR A 151 -5.17 14.35 -6.25
N LEU A 152 -5.52 13.78 -7.40
CA LEU A 152 -4.60 13.34 -8.47
C LEU A 152 -4.61 14.26 -9.69
#